data_AF-A0A1J1LSD5-F1
#
_entry.id   AF-A0A1J1LSD5-F1
#
_cell.length_a   1.000
_cell.length_b   1.000
_cell.length_c   1.000
_cell.angle_alpha   90.00
_cell.angle_beta   90.00
_cell.angle_gamma   90.00
#
_symmetry.space_group_name_H-M   'P 1'
#
loop_
_entity.id
_entity.type
_entity.pdbx_description
1 polymer ?
#
loop_
_entity_poly.entity_id
_entity_poly.type
_entity_poly.pdbx_seq_one_letter_code
_entity_poly.pdbx_strand_id
1 'polypeptide(L)' 'MQVFKQVSYVQILKGWQTYVFPVSGGFLRYKLLTTSQELEEAKERCHLEGWKIIDATRLVKQLNKISR' A
#
# COMPACT_ATOMS: atom_id res chain seq x y z
N MET A 1 2.97 21.49 5.89
CA MET A 1 2.84 20.19 5.21
C MET A 1 2.46 19.16 6.27
N GLN A 2 1.22 18.66 6.29
CA GLN A 2 0.83 17.62 7.24
C GLN A 2 1.50 16.31 6.81
N VAL A 3 2.42 15.80 7.64
CA VAL A 3 3.13 14.56 7.36
C VAL A 3 2.26 13.40 7.84
N PHE A 4 1.40 12.89 6.96
CA PHE A 4 0.58 11.73 7.27
C PHE A 4 1.41 10.45 7.16
N LYS A 5 1.27 9.54 8.13
CA LYS A 5 1.70 8.16 7.97
C LYS A 5 0.93 7.58 6.77
N GLN A 6 1.65 7.08 5.77
CA GLN A 6 1.05 6.64 4.51
C GLN A 6 1.38 5.18 4.22
N VAL A 7 0.38 4.45 3.72
CA VAL A 7 0.52 3.12 3.15
C VAL A 7 -0.04 3.11 1.74
N SER A 8 0.63 2.42 0.83
CA SER A 8 0.05 2.04 -0.46
C SER A 8 0.01 0.54 -0.60
N TYR A 9 -0.90 0.01 -1.40
CA TYR A 9 -0.92 -1.40 -1.77
C TYR A 9 -1.15 -1.58 -3.26
N VAL A 10 -0.63 -2.68 -3.80
CA VAL A 10 -0.80 -3.09 -5.19
C VAL A 10 -1.24 -4.54 -5.25
N GLN A 11 -2.30 -4.83 -6.00
CA GLN A 11 -2.70 -6.19 -6.29
C GLN A 11 -1.69 -6.85 -7.25
N ILE A 12 -1.17 -7.99 -6.83
CA ILE A 12 -0.27 -8.86 -7.59
C ILE A 12 -0.93 -10.23 -7.80
N LEU A 13 -0.27 -11.13 -8.55
CA LEU A 13 -0.86 -12.42 -8.94
C LEU A 13 -1.34 -13.26 -7.74
N LYS A 14 -0.61 -13.23 -6.62
CA LYS A 14 -0.87 -14.04 -5.42
C LYS A 14 -1.16 -13.19 -4.18
N GLY A 15 -1.92 -12.11 -4.34
CA GLY A 15 -2.38 -11.26 -3.24
C GLY A 15 -2.01 -9.79 -3.42
N TRP A 16 -1.51 -9.16 -2.36
CA TRP A 16 -1.22 -7.73 -2.32
C TRP A 16 0.16 -7.47 -1.75
N GLN A 17 0.91 -6.61 -2.42
CA GLN A 17 2.13 -6.04 -1.85
C GLN A 17 1.82 -4.67 -1.29
N THR A 18 2.13 -4.48 -0.01
CA THR A 18 1.94 -3.22 0.71
C THR A 18 3.28 -2.50 0.85
N TYR A 19 3.23 -1.17 0.92
CA TYR A 19 4.37 -0.30 1.10
C TYR A 19 4.03 0.75 2.16
N VAL A 20 4.79 0.75 3.25
CA VAL A 20 4.70 1.72 4.36
C VAL A 20 5.75 2.80 4.13
N PHE A 21 5.30 4.04 3.97
CA PHE A 21 6.17 5.20 3.79
C PHE A 21 6.59 5.77 5.14
N PRO A 22 7.90 5.98 5.37
CA PRO A 22 8.35 6.61 6.60
C PRO A 22 7.95 8.09 6.63
N VAL A 23 7.66 8.59 7.83
CA VAL A 23 7.27 10.00 8.07
C VAL A 23 8.46 10.95 7.86
N SER A 24 9.67 10.55 8.26
CA SER A 24 10.87 11.35 8.08
C SER A 24 12.10 10.47 7.91
N GLY A 25 12.67 10.47 6.71
CA GLY A 25 13.87 9.69 6.39
C GLY A 25 13.69 8.18 6.56
N GLY A 26 14.65 7.40 6.05
CA GLY A 26 14.67 5.95 6.19
C GLY A 26 14.03 5.19 5.02
N PHE A 27 13.91 3.87 5.23
CA PHE A 27 13.54 2.93 4.17
C PHE A 27 12.04 2.69 4.11
N LEU A 28 11.53 2.59 2.89
CA LEU A 28 10.21 2.04 2.61
C LEU A 28 10.16 0.60 3.12
N ARG A 29 9.17 0.28 3.95
CA ARG A 29 8.93 -1.11 4.38
C ARG A 29 7.86 -1.71 3.50
N TYR A 30 7.95 -3.00 3.23
CA TYR A 30 6.92 -3.71 2.49
C TYR A 30 6.51 -4.99 3.20
N LYS A 31 5.26 -5.41 2.95
CA LYS A 31 4.74 -6.70 3.40
C LYS A 31 3.83 -7.29 2.33
N LEU A 32 3.94 -8.59 2.11
CA LEU A 32 3.01 -9.35 1.27
C LEU A 32 1.83 -9.83 2.11
N LEU A 33 0.63 -9.57 1.63
CA LEU A 33 -0.63 -10.07 2.18
C LEU A 33 -1.22 -11.02 1.15
N THR A 34 -1.58 -12.21 1.57
CA THR A 34 -1.95 -13.32 0.66
C THR A 34 -3.45 -13.47 0.53
N THR A 35 -4.21 -13.05 1.55
CA THR A 35 -5.66 -13.14 1.57
C THR A 35 -6.31 -11.76 1.57
N SER A 36 -7.55 -11.67 1.08
CA SER A 36 -8.33 -10.43 1.14
C SER A 36 -8.63 -10.02 2.58
N GLN A 37 -8.81 -10.99 3.47
CA GLN A 37 -9.04 -10.73 4.90
C GLN A 37 -7.84 -10.03 5.54
N GLU A 38 -6.61 -10.49 5.28
CA GLU A 38 -5.40 -9.84 5.79
C GLU A 38 -5.28 -8.38 5.32
N LEU A 39 -5.68 -8.10 4.07
CA LEU A 39 -5.70 -6.74 3.53
C LEU A 39 -6.75 -5.87 4.22
N GLU A 40 -7.98 -6.36 4.38
CA GLU A 40 -9.04 -5.58 5.04
C GLU A 40 -8.70 -5.31 6.51
N GLU A 41 -8.20 -6.30 7.25
CA GLU A 41 -7.71 -6.11 8.63
C GLU A 41 -6.54 -5.11 8.70
N ALA A 42 -5.67 -5.07 7.70
CA ALA A 42 -4.61 -4.06 7.62
C ALA A 42 -5.16 -2.67 7.33
N LYS A 43 -6.17 -2.56 6.45
CA LYS A 43 -6.84 -1.30 6.10
C LYS A 43 -7.58 -0.72 7.30
N GLU A 44 -8.34 -1.55 8.03
CA GLU A 44 -9.06 -1.13 9.23
C GLU A 44 -8.11 -0.61 10.30
N ARG A 45 -7.02 -1.33 10.59
CA ARG A 45 -6.00 -0.86 11.54
C ARG A 45 -5.36 0.46 11.11
N CYS A 46 -5.00 0.59 9.84
CA CYS A 46 -4.46 1.84 9.31
C CYS A 46 -5.46 3.00 9.44
N HIS A 47 -6.74 2.75 9.19
CA HIS A 47 -7.80 3.75 9.34
C HIS A 47 -7.98 4.19 10.79
N LEU A 48 -8.02 3.23 11.74
CA LEU A 48 -8.11 3.50 13.18
C LEU A 48 -6.95 4.35 13.69
N GLU A 49 -5.74 4.13 13.16
CA GLU A 49 -4.53 4.89 13.50
C GLU A 49 -4.40 6.22 12.74
N GLY A 50 -5.36 6.56 11.87
CA GLY A 50 -5.36 7.80 11.07
C GLY A 50 -4.35 7.82 9.92
N TRP A 51 -3.96 6.65 9.40
CA TRP A 51 -3.02 6.53 8.29
C TRP A 51 -3.73 6.75 6.96
N LYS A 52 -3.05 7.39 6.01
CA LYS A 52 -3.53 7.52 4.64
C LYS A 52 -3.25 6.23 3.87
N ILE A 53 -4.30 5.61 3.33
CA ILE A 53 -4.20 4.38 2.54
C ILE A 53 -4.42 4.70 1.06
N ILE A 54 -3.58 4.17 0.18
CA ILE A 54 -3.65 4.39 -1.26
C ILE A 54 -3.70 3.05 -2.00
N ASP A 55 -4.74 2.85 -2.81
CA ASP A 55 -4.76 1.77 -3.80
C ASP A 55 -3.96 2.18 -5.04
N ALA A 56 -2.76 1.62 -5.19
CA ALA A 56 -1.90 1.90 -6.34
C ALA A 56 -2.15 0.95 -7.52
N THR A 57 -3.07 -0.02 -7.39
CA THR A 57 -3.26 -1.12 -8.35
C THR A 57 -3.56 -0.60 -9.76
N ARG A 58 -4.47 0.36 -9.89
CA ARG A 58 -4.87 0.91 -11.19
C ARG A 58 -3.72 1.64 -11.87
N LEU A 59 -3.01 2.48 -11.12
CA LEU A 59 -1.88 3.26 -11.62
C LEU A 59 -0.75 2.34 -12.09
N VAL A 60 -0.37 1.37 -11.27
CA VAL A 60 0.69 0.39 -11.64
C VAL A 60 0.28 -0.41 -12.87
N LYS A 61 -0.99 -0.85 -12.97
CA LYS A 61 -1.50 -1.52 -14.18
C LYS A 61 -1.38 -0.64 -15.43
N GLN A 62 -1.58 0.68 -15.32
CA GLN A 62 -1.41 1.60 -16.45
C GLN A 62 0.06 1.75 -16.85
N LEU A 63 0.95 1.96 -15.87
CA LEU A 63 2.38 2.11 -16.12
C LEU A 63 2.98 0.86 -16.78
N ASN A 64 2.60 -0.33 -16.31
CA ASN A 64 3.06 -1.60 -16.89
C ASN A 64 2.53 -1.88 -18.30
N LYS A 65 1.42 -1.25 -18.71
CA LYS A 65 0.92 -1.33 -20.10
C LYS A 65 1.74 -0.46 -21.05
N ILE A 66 2.25 0.66 -20.57
CA ILE A 66 3.04 1.62 -21.36
C ILE A 66 4.48 1.09 -21.54
N SER A 67 4.99 0.30 -20.61
CA SER A 67 6.35 -0.26 -20.67
C SER A 67 6.48 -1.54 -21.52
N ARG A 68 5.41 -1.98 -22.18
CA ARG A 68 5.38 -3.16 -23.06
C ARG A 68 5.18 -2.73 -24.50
#